data_AF-A0A0L0FXE6-F1
#
_entry.id   AF-A0A0L0FXE6-F1
#
_cell.length_a   1.000
_cell.length_b   1.000
_cell.length_c   1.000
_cell.angle_alpha   90.00
_cell.angle_beta   90.00
_cell.angle_gamma   90.00
#
_symmetry.space_group_name_H-M   'P 1'
#
loop_
_entity.id
_entity.type
_entity.pdbx_description
1 polymer ?
#
loop_
_entity_poly.entity_id
_entity_poly.type
_entity_poly.pdbx_seq_one_letter_code
_entity_poly.pdbx_strand_id
1 'polypeptide(L)'
;MHIRYVESELQLLHAMVKLVGEAWDVDILVGFESQREAWGYLVQRADIKYSFNLCAYMSRTPNEGKNTGKREDDEYGFNRGSGVHVNGRYTISVWQTANSALSLYNTSYEYVVLEVLKRQTPKYLPGDLTRWYRGIGTVGPYLTRWRTLMYRLDKATNNLDILEKLNFIGQTSEEARVYGCQFYDVYIRGSQFKVEAMLARMTQTLGFIMPSPTPAEVQQQVPLQEIALNLEPQGIALNSQAQSGLYVNPVLVLDFQSLYPSLMIAYNLCYSTCLGRIANLERPDGKLGPFIYDPPANLVQNFKENVLVTPNGVMFVKPEVRRGVLPRLMKEILSTRVMVKNSMKRYRDTDAVKHGILHNRQYALKMIANVTYGYTSASYSGRMPCADIADSIVSNRPFGITALTTGLHSYASSNAVTYNHVSTSKSEV
;
A
#
# COMPACT_ATOMS: atom_id res chain seq x y z
N MET A 1 30.96 -23.36 -0.53
CA MET A 1 29.66 -24.02 -0.75
C MET A 1 29.67 -25.34 0.02
N HIS A 2 28.80 -25.51 1.01
CA HIS A 2 28.67 -26.79 1.73
C HIS A 2 27.63 -27.65 0.99
N ILE A 3 28.01 -28.85 0.54
CA ILE A 3 27.14 -29.73 -0.24
C ILE A 3 26.87 -30.98 0.58
N ARG A 4 25.59 -31.31 0.77
CA ARG A 4 25.14 -32.55 1.41
C ARG A 4 24.45 -33.43 0.37
N TYR A 5 24.91 -34.66 0.24
CA TYR A 5 24.28 -35.66 -0.61
C TYR A 5 23.25 -36.47 0.18
N VAL A 6 22.19 -36.91 -0.49
CA VAL A 6 21.14 -37.78 0.04
C VAL A 6 20.78 -38.81 -1.02
N GLU A 7 20.29 -39.97 -0.58
CA GLU A 7 20.06 -41.13 -1.46
C GLU A 7 18.70 -41.07 -2.15
N SER A 8 17.73 -40.37 -1.55
CA SER A 8 16.37 -40.26 -2.08
C SER A 8 15.80 -38.85 -1.97
N GLU A 9 14.80 -38.57 -2.80
CA GLU A 9 14.04 -37.31 -2.77
C GLU A 9 13.28 -37.16 -1.43
N LEU A 10 12.81 -38.25 -0.81
CA LEU A 10 12.19 -38.20 0.51
C LEU A 10 13.21 -37.78 1.60
N GLN A 11 14.43 -38.32 1.56
CA GLN A 11 15.50 -37.89 2.46
C GLN A 11 15.87 -36.42 2.23
N LEU A 12 15.79 -35.92 0.98
CA LEU A 12 15.98 -34.50 0.68
C LEU A 12 14.92 -33.62 1.35
N LEU A 13 13.64 -34.03 1.30
CA LEU A 13 12.54 -33.31 1.95
C LEU A 13 12.71 -33.28 3.47
N HIS A 14 13.07 -34.42 4.09
CA HIS A 14 13.37 -34.44 5.53
C HIS A 14 14.59 -33.58 5.89
N ALA A 15 15.64 -33.59 5.05
CA ALA A 15 16.79 -32.72 5.26
C ALA A 15 16.42 -31.23 5.16
N MET A 16 15.51 -30.87 4.26
CA MET A 16 14.98 -29.50 4.16
C MET A 16 14.22 -29.10 5.42
N VAL A 17 13.32 -29.95 5.92
CA VAL A 17 12.59 -29.71 7.18
C VAL A 17 13.56 -29.47 8.33
N LYS A 18 14.59 -30.32 8.46
CA LYS A 18 15.63 -30.15 9.50
C LYS A 18 16.39 -28.83 9.37
N LEU A 19 16.73 -28.41 8.15
CA LEU A 19 17.41 -27.14 7.94
C LEU A 19 16.52 -25.94 8.30
N VAL A 20 15.29 -25.93 7.81
CA VAL A 20 14.33 -24.83 8.01
C VAL A 20 13.89 -24.72 9.46
N GLY A 21 13.55 -25.85 10.09
CA GLY A 21 12.94 -25.89 11.42
C GLY A 21 13.94 -26.06 12.57
N GLU A 22 14.86 -27.03 12.47
CA GLU A 22 15.71 -27.42 13.60
C GLU A 22 17.05 -26.68 13.60
N ALA A 23 17.67 -26.48 12.44
CA ALA A 23 19.02 -25.93 12.36
C ALA A 23 19.05 -24.40 12.37
N TRP A 24 18.17 -23.75 11.59
CA TRP A 24 18.21 -22.30 11.39
C TRP A 24 17.00 -21.55 11.96
N ASP A 25 15.89 -22.25 12.22
CA ASP A 25 14.60 -21.68 12.63
C ASP A 25 14.26 -20.36 11.90
N VAL A 26 14.19 -20.41 10.56
CA VAL A 26 14.05 -19.20 9.73
C VAL A 26 12.67 -18.53 9.86
N ASP A 27 12.65 -17.21 10.05
CA ASP A 27 11.38 -16.47 10.12
C ASP A 27 10.72 -16.27 8.74
N ILE A 28 11.54 -16.15 7.68
CA ILE A 28 11.08 -15.78 6.34
C ILE A 28 11.61 -16.77 5.30
N LEU A 29 10.69 -17.38 4.57
CA LEU A 29 10.92 -18.21 3.40
C LEU A 29 10.75 -17.36 2.14
N VAL A 30 11.79 -17.27 1.32
CA VAL A 30 11.82 -16.44 0.11
C VAL A 30 11.88 -17.32 -1.12
N GLY A 31 11.10 -16.97 -2.15
CA GLY A 31 11.20 -17.57 -3.48
C GLY A 31 10.86 -16.52 -4.54
N PHE A 32 11.47 -16.63 -5.73
CA PHE A 32 11.16 -15.67 -6.80
C PHE A 32 9.68 -15.72 -7.14
N GLU A 33 9.22 -16.90 -7.58
CA GLU A 33 7.83 -17.31 -7.73
C GLU A 33 7.58 -18.45 -6.73
N SER A 34 7.07 -18.07 -5.56
CA SER A 34 6.88 -18.99 -4.44
C SER A 34 5.86 -20.09 -4.71
N GLN A 35 4.88 -19.86 -5.59
CA GLN A 35 3.78 -20.81 -5.80
C GLN A 35 4.14 -21.94 -6.76
N ARG A 36 4.67 -21.61 -7.94
CA ARG A 36 4.79 -22.57 -9.04
C ARG A 36 6.20 -23.12 -9.21
N GLU A 37 7.23 -22.31 -8.95
CA GLU A 37 8.61 -22.67 -9.25
C GLU A 37 9.43 -23.02 -8.00
N ALA A 38 9.12 -22.41 -6.85
CA ALA A 38 9.89 -22.59 -5.62
C ALA A 38 9.14 -23.46 -4.59
N TRP A 39 8.60 -22.85 -3.54
CA TRP A 39 8.05 -23.56 -2.38
C TRP A 39 6.83 -24.42 -2.72
N GLY A 40 5.89 -23.90 -3.49
CA GLY A 40 4.66 -24.63 -3.82
C GLY A 40 4.92 -25.87 -4.69
N TYR A 41 5.93 -25.86 -5.56
CA TYR A 41 6.35 -27.08 -6.25
C TYR A 41 6.81 -28.16 -5.27
N LEU A 42 7.66 -27.80 -4.30
CA LEU A 42 8.16 -28.74 -3.29
C LEU A 42 7.03 -29.28 -2.42
N VAL A 43 6.11 -28.42 -1.99
CA VAL A 43 4.96 -28.80 -1.16
C VAL A 43 4.03 -29.76 -1.92
N GLN A 44 3.65 -29.43 -3.16
CA GLN A 44 2.80 -30.29 -3.97
C GLN A 44 3.47 -31.61 -4.32
N ARG A 45 4.79 -31.61 -4.59
CA ARG A 45 5.55 -32.82 -4.89
C ARG A 45 5.60 -33.76 -3.68
N ALA A 46 5.77 -33.20 -2.48
CA ALA A 46 5.76 -33.93 -1.23
C ALA A 46 4.39 -34.55 -0.93
N ASP A 47 3.31 -33.77 -1.11
CA ASP A 47 1.93 -34.22 -0.92
C ASP A 47 1.57 -35.36 -1.89
N ILE A 48 1.74 -35.15 -3.20
CA ILE A 48 1.29 -36.09 -4.23
C ILE A 48 2.07 -37.41 -4.21
N LYS A 49 3.41 -37.34 -4.06
CA LYS A 49 4.26 -38.53 -4.20
C LYS A 49 4.43 -39.31 -2.89
N TYR A 50 4.42 -38.61 -1.76
CA TYR A 50 4.78 -39.20 -0.47
C TYR A 50 3.70 -39.03 0.60
N SER A 51 2.57 -38.37 0.29
CA SER A 51 1.56 -37.97 1.27
C SER A 51 2.18 -37.22 2.46
N PHE A 52 3.20 -36.42 2.16
CA PHE A 52 4.02 -35.70 3.14
C PHE A 52 3.66 -34.22 3.11
N ASN A 53 2.94 -33.75 4.13
CA ASN A 53 2.58 -32.34 4.24
C ASN A 53 3.79 -31.50 4.69
N LEU A 54 4.59 -31.08 3.71
CA LEU A 54 5.82 -30.34 3.95
C LEU A 54 5.60 -29.04 4.74
N CYS A 55 4.49 -28.31 4.50
CA CYS A 55 4.17 -27.08 5.22
C CYS A 55 3.95 -27.33 6.72
N ALA A 56 3.23 -28.40 7.08
CA ALA A 56 3.02 -28.78 8.46
C ALA A 56 4.36 -29.09 9.15
N TYR A 57 5.21 -29.90 8.53
CA TYR A 57 6.51 -30.27 9.11
C TYR A 57 7.51 -29.12 9.19
N MET A 58 7.46 -28.15 8.29
CA MET A 58 8.29 -26.94 8.36
C MET A 58 7.74 -25.90 9.35
N SER A 59 6.48 -26.04 9.79
CA SER A 59 5.84 -25.06 10.66
C SER A 59 6.37 -25.10 12.09
N ARG A 60 6.16 -24.01 12.82
CA ARG A 60 6.38 -23.95 14.28
C ARG A 60 5.24 -24.62 15.07
N THR A 61 4.14 -24.99 14.40
CA THR A 61 2.99 -25.73 14.98
C THR A 61 2.63 -26.96 14.13
N PRO A 62 3.40 -28.06 14.24
CA PRO A 62 3.35 -29.18 13.29
C PRO A 62 2.00 -29.87 13.10
N ASN A 63 1.09 -29.74 14.08
CA ASN A 63 -0.19 -30.45 14.09
C ASN A 63 -1.37 -29.62 13.52
N GLU A 64 -1.16 -28.35 13.16
CA GLU A 64 -2.25 -27.44 12.76
C GLU A 64 -2.22 -27.05 11.27
N GLY A 65 -1.20 -27.44 10.53
CA GLY A 65 -1.01 -27.04 9.13
C GLY A 65 -1.81 -27.90 8.13
N LYS A 66 -2.77 -27.31 7.42
CA LYS A 66 -3.50 -27.96 6.30
C LYS A 66 -3.12 -27.46 4.91
N ASN A 67 -2.25 -26.45 4.78
CA ASN A 67 -1.89 -25.89 3.49
C ASN A 67 -1.06 -26.90 2.67
N THR A 68 -1.62 -27.35 1.55
CA THR A 68 -0.98 -28.24 0.57
C THR A 68 -0.40 -27.47 -0.62
N GLY A 69 -0.38 -26.13 -0.56
CA GLY A 69 0.02 -25.26 -1.65
C GLY A 69 -0.92 -25.32 -2.86
N LYS A 70 -2.14 -25.83 -2.68
CA LYS A 70 -3.19 -25.86 -3.70
C LYS A 70 -4.00 -24.57 -3.68
N ARG A 71 -4.58 -24.20 -4.82
CA ARG A 71 -5.35 -22.95 -4.94
C ARG A 71 -6.63 -23.01 -4.09
N GLU A 72 -7.22 -24.20 -3.92
CA GLU A 72 -8.41 -24.38 -3.10
C GLU A 72 -8.17 -24.08 -1.61
N ASP A 73 -6.92 -24.17 -1.15
CA ASP A 73 -6.57 -23.93 0.26
C ASP A 73 -6.58 -22.43 0.63
N ASP A 74 -6.23 -21.55 -0.31
CA ASP A 74 -6.25 -20.09 -0.14
C ASP A 74 -6.25 -19.36 -1.49
N GLU A 75 -7.42 -19.18 -2.09
CA GLU A 75 -7.54 -18.49 -3.38
C GLU A 75 -7.08 -17.03 -3.33
N TYR A 76 -7.30 -16.33 -2.21
CA TYR A 76 -6.90 -14.93 -2.08
C TYR A 76 -5.38 -14.80 -2.02
N GLY A 77 -4.71 -15.58 -1.16
CA GLY A 77 -3.26 -15.60 -1.06
C GLY A 77 -2.60 -16.17 -2.31
N PHE A 78 -3.25 -17.06 -3.05
CA PHE A 78 -2.76 -17.52 -4.36
C PHE A 78 -2.78 -16.40 -5.41
N ASN A 79 -3.75 -15.48 -5.37
CA ASN A 79 -3.79 -14.38 -6.34
C ASN A 79 -2.97 -13.15 -5.90
N ARG A 80 -2.85 -12.90 -4.59
CA ARG A 80 -2.30 -11.66 -4.03
C ARG A 80 -0.98 -11.82 -3.28
N GLY A 81 -0.62 -13.04 -2.90
CA GLY A 81 0.56 -13.35 -2.09
C GLY A 81 1.25 -14.63 -2.54
N SER A 82 1.90 -15.33 -1.61
CA SER A 82 2.72 -16.50 -1.90
C SER A 82 1.94 -17.80 -2.11
N GLY A 83 0.66 -17.85 -1.76
CA GLY A 83 -0.20 -19.07 -1.83
C GLY A 83 0.24 -20.25 -0.93
N VAL A 84 1.43 -20.16 -0.32
CA VAL A 84 2.04 -21.21 0.50
C VAL A 84 2.22 -20.68 1.91
N HIS A 85 1.48 -21.27 2.85
CA HIS A 85 1.47 -20.84 4.24
C HIS A 85 2.10 -21.87 5.15
N VAL A 86 3.13 -21.43 5.89
CA VAL A 86 3.84 -22.23 6.88
C VAL A 86 3.61 -21.59 8.23
N ASN A 87 2.83 -22.23 9.12
CA ASN A 87 2.46 -21.61 10.39
C ASN A 87 3.70 -21.21 11.20
N GLY A 88 3.70 -19.96 11.68
CA GLY A 88 4.82 -19.36 12.42
C GLY A 88 5.98 -18.84 11.55
N ARG A 89 5.89 -18.92 10.21
CA ARG A 89 6.89 -18.38 9.27
C ARG A 89 6.22 -17.59 8.15
N TYR A 90 6.90 -16.58 7.61
CA TYR A 90 6.39 -15.80 6.49
C TYR A 90 6.92 -16.34 5.16
N THR A 91 6.04 -16.56 4.19
CA THR A 91 6.46 -16.91 2.82
C THR A 91 6.27 -15.69 1.91
N ILE A 92 7.36 -15.26 1.24
CA ILE A 92 7.39 -14.06 0.39
C ILE A 92 7.67 -14.46 -1.06
N SER A 93 6.88 -13.92 -2.00
CA SER A 93 7.15 -14.03 -3.44
C SER A 93 7.83 -12.76 -3.96
N VAL A 94 9.08 -12.87 -4.41
CA VAL A 94 9.91 -11.71 -4.77
C VAL A 94 9.38 -10.97 -6.00
N TRP A 95 8.85 -11.67 -7.00
CA TRP A 95 8.33 -11.00 -8.19
C TRP A 95 7.11 -10.12 -7.86
N GLN A 96 6.26 -10.54 -6.91
CA GLN A 96 5.11 -9.76 -6.46
C GLN A 96 5.58 -8.50 -5.74
N THR A 97 6.56 -8.65 -4.84
CA THR A 97 7.19 -7.53 -4.14
C THR A 97 7.83 -6.54 -5.13
N ALA A 98 8.53 -7.02 -6.16
CA ALA A 98 9.11 -6.18 -7.19
C ALA A 98 8.04 -5.46 -8.01
N ASN A 99 6.96 -6.15 -8.39
CA ASN A 99 5.86 -5.59 -9.16
C ASN A 99 5.00 -4.60 -8.37
N SER A 100 4.89 -4.75 -7.05
CA SER A 100 4.26 -3.74 -6.19
C SER A 100 5.13 -2.51 -6.01
N ALA A 101 6.46 -2.68 -5.96
CA ALA A 101 7.38 -1.56 -5.76
C ALA A 101 7.68 -0.78 -7.05
N LEU A 102 7.60 -1.43 -8.21
CA LEU A 102 7.99 -0.89 -9.51
C LEU A 102 6.90 -1.18 -10.55
N SER A 103 6.57 -0.18 -11.38
CA SER A 103 5.70 -0.38 -12.54
C SER A 103 6.45 -1.11 -13.67
N LEU A 104 6.62 -2.41 -13.52
CA LEU A 104 7.36 -3.25 -14.47
C LEU A 104 6.50 -3.61 -15.69
N TYR A 105 7.11 -3.55 -16.88
CA TYR A 105 6.45 -4.03 -18.11
C TYR A 105 6.36 -5.55 -18.18
N ASN A 106 7.35 -6.24 -17.62
CA ASN A 106 7.46 -7.70 -17.59
C ASN A 106 7.86 -8.16 -16.18
N THR A 107 7.33 -9.28 -15.71
CA THR A 107 7.61 -9.84 -14.38
C THR A 107 8.49 -11.08 -14.43
N SER A 108 9.11 -11.38 -15.59
CA SER A 108 10.08 -12.47 -15.71
C SER A 108 11.29 -12.25 -14.79
N TYR A 109 11.88 -13.36 -14.34
CA TYR A 109 13.06 -13.33 -13.47
C TYR A 109 14.19 -12.48 -14.05
N GLU A 110 14.52 -12.70 -15.32
CA GLU A 110 15.64 -12.01 -15.97
C GLU A 110 15.39 -10.51 -16.09
N TYR A 111 14.14 -10.11 -16.34
CA TYR A 111 13.76 -8.71 -16.44
C TYR A 111 13.74 -8.02 -15.08
N VAL A 112 13.23 -8.69 -14.03
CA VAL A 112 13.26 -8.13 -12.67
C VAL A 112 14.70 -7.95 -12.18
N VAL A 113 15.58 -8.91 -12.42
CA VAL A 113 17.00 -8.75 -12.07
C VAL A 113 17.65 -7.61 -12.84
N LEU A 114 17.36 -7.50 -14.15
CA LEU A 114 17.85 -6.39 -14.96
C LEU A 114 17.34 -5.05 -14.44
N GLU A 115 16.07 -4.95 -14.08
CA GLU A 115 15.48 -3.67 -13.70
C GLU A 115 15.86 -3.26 -12.27
N VAL A 116 15.90 -4.20 -11.33
CA VAL A 116 16.21 -3.91 -9.91
C VAL A 116 17.71 -3.87 -9.66
N LEU A 117 18.44 -4.89 -10.09
CA LEU A 117 19.87 -5.03 -9.80
C LEU A 117 20.76 -4.43 -10.88
N LYS A 118 20.21 -4.04 -12.05
CA LYS A 118 20.97 -3.54 -13.20
C LYS A 118 22.03 -4.54 -13.68
N ARG A 119 21.73 -5.83 -13.56
CA ARG A 119 22.58 -6.96 -13.99
C ARG A 119 21.90 -7.77 -15.08
N GLN A 120 22.65 -8.20 -16.09
CA GLN A 120 22.15 -9.15 -17.08
C GLN A 120 22.32 -10.59 -16.55
N THR A 121 21.29 -11.42 -16.70
CA THR A 121 21.34 -12.83 -16.31
C THR A 121 20.97 -13.70 -17.51
N PRO A 122 21.75 -14.75 -17.82
CA PRO A 122 21.41 -15.64 -18.92
C PRO A 122 20.18 -16.50 -18.55
N LYS A 123 19.29 -16.70 -19.53
CA LYS A 123 18.17 -17.65 -19.42
C LYS A 123 18.55 -18.98 -20.05
N TYR A 124 18.64 -20.02 -19.24
CA TYR A 124 18.85 -21.39 -19.72
C TYR A 124 17.56 -22.19 -19.75
N LEU A 125 17.37 -23.02 -20.78
CA LEU A 125 16.19 -23.86 -20.90
C LEU A 125 16.26 -25.03 -19.89
N PRO A 126 15.12 -25.51 -19.34
CA PRO A 126 15.10 -26.62 -18.39
C PRO A 126 15.77 -27.91 -18.92
N GLY A 127 15.68 -28.17 -20.23
CA GLY A 127 16.33 -29.29 -20.89
C GLY A 127 17.86 -29.21 -20.82
N ASP A 128 18.43 -28.03 -21.04
CA ASP A 128 19.88 -27.81 -20.96
C ASP A 128 20.40 -27.95 -19.53
N LEU A 129 19.67 -27.42 -18.56
CA LEU A 129 19.99 -27.59 -17.13
C LEU A 129 20.00 -29.07 -16.72
N THR A 130 19.06 -29.86 -17.26
CA THR A 130 18.99 -31.31 -17.03
C THR A 130 20.15 -32.04 -17.68
N ARG A 131 20.50 -31.66 -18.93
CA ARG A 131 21.65 -32.20 -19.66
C ARG A 131 22.95 -31.98 -18.88
N TRP A 132 23.19 -30.76 -18.41
CA TRP A 132 24.35 -30.42 -17.59
C TRP A 132 24.36 -31.14 -16.25
N TYR A 133 23.22 -31.26 -15.57
CA TYR A 133 23.16 -31.94 -14.27
C TYR A 133 23.47 -33.45 -14.38
N ARG A 134 22.96 -34.09 -15.45
CA ARG A 134 23.16 -35.52 -15.73
C ARG A 134 24.46 -35.83 -16.46
N GLY A 135 25.15 -34.83 -17.02
CA GLY A 135 26.37 -35.04 -17.81
C GLY A 135 26.16 -35.59 -19.22
N ILE A 136 24.93 -35.52 -19.74
CA ILE A 136 24.58 -36.14 -21.02
C ILE A 136 25.35 -35.45 -22.16
N GLY A 137 26.12 -36.23 -22.94
CA GLY A 137 26.92 -35.71 -24.07
C GLY A 137 28.29 -35.14 -23.66
N THR A 138 28.81 -35.48 -22.49
CA THR A 138 30.15 -35.06 -22.03
C THR A 138 30.96 -36.26 -21.51
N VAL A 139 32.29 -36.11 -21.41
CA VAL A 139 33.24 -37.16 -20.98
C VAL A 139 33.09 -37.55 -19.49
N GLY A 140 32.13 -36.96 -18.77
CA GLY A 140 31.73 -37.38 -17.42
C GLY A 140 30.76 -36.41 -16.73
N PRO A 141 29.93 -36.89 -15.79
CA PRO A 141 28.85 -36.11 -15.17
C PRO A 141 29.33 -34.97 -14.26
N TYR A 142 30.57 -35.01 -13.80
CA TYR A 142 31.11 -34.03 -12.86
C TYR A 142 31.54 -32.71 -13.52
N LEU A 143 31.86 -32.73 -14.82
CA LEU A 143 32.39 -31.55 -15.53
C LEU A 143 31.34 -30.48 -15.83
N THR A 144 30.05 -30.83 -15.84
CA THR A 144 28.96 -29.89 -16.19
C THR A 144 27.93 -29.69 -15.08
N ARG A 145 27.82 -30.60 -14.10
CA ARG A 145 26.84 -30.50 -13.01
C ARG A 145 26.96 -29.20 -12.20
N TRP A 146 28.18 -28.73 -11.98
CA TRP A 146 28.43 -27.49 -11.23
C TRP A 146 27.76 -26.27 -11.88
N ARG A 147 27.60 -26.24 -13.21
CA ARG A 147 26.95 -25.13 -13.93
C ARG A 147 25.49 -24.99 -13.51
N THR A 148 24.76 -26.10 -13.46
CA THR A 148 23.36 -26.10 -13.01
C THR A 148 23.25 -25.69 -11.55
N LEU A 149 24.16 -26.15 -10.69
CA LEU A 149 24.17 -25.80 -9.28
C LEU A 149 24.47 -24.31 -9.07
N MET A 150 25.48 -23.76 -9.74
CA MET A 150 25.83 -22.34 -9.67
C MET A 150 24.70 -21.47 -10.20
N TYR A 151 24.09 -21.83 -11.32
CA TYR A 151 22.93 -21.11 -11.84
C TYR A 151 21.76 -21.06 -10.83
N ARG A 152 21.47 -22.16 -10.14
CA ARG A 152 20.41 -22.20 -9.11
C ARG A 152 20.81 -21.43 -7.84
N LEU A 153 22.08 -21.48 -7.46
CA LEU A 153 22.61 -20.71 -6.34
C LEU A 153 22.53 -19.21 -6.62
N ASP A 154 22.95 -18.78 -7.80
CA ASP A 154 22.85 -17.38 -8.25
C ASP A 154 21.40 -16.91 -8.26
N LYS A 155 20.46 -17.73 -8.73
CA LYS A 155 19.02 -17.40 -8.64
C LYS A 155 18.55 -17.23 -7.19
N ALA A 156 19.01 -18.08 -6.27
CA ALA A 156 18.65 -17.98 -4.86
C ALA A 156 19.25 -16.72 -4.21
N THR A 157 20.52 -16.41 -4.48
CA THR A 157 21.20 -15.21 -3.98
C THR A 157 20.57 -13.94 -4.53
N ASN A 158 20.27 -13.89 -5.84
CA ASN A 158 19.64 -12.71 -6.45
C ASN A 158 18.26 -12.39 -5.84
N ASN A 159 17.51 -13.38 -5.34
CA ASN A 159 16.26 -13.12 -4.62
C ASN A 159 16.50 -12.27 -3.35
N LEU A 160 17.59 -12.55 -2.63
CA LEU A 160 17.98 -11.78 -1.45
C LEU A 160 18.46 -10.38 -1.85
N ASP A 161 19.33 -10.29 -2.86
CA ASP A 161 19.83 -9.02 -3.38
C ASP A 161 18.67 -8.11 -3.84
N ILE A 162 17.64 -8.66 -4.50
CA ILE A 162 16.46 -7.90 -4.93
C ILE A 162 15.72 -7.33 -3.72
N LEU A 163 15.43 -8.16 -2.71
CA LEU A 163 14.72 -7.71 -1.51
C LEU A 163 15.49 -6.66 -0.72
N GLU A 164 16.82 -6.81 -0.64
CA GLU A 164 17.70 -5.81 -0.02
C GLU A 164 17.72 -4.51 -0.82
N LYS A 165 17.84 -4.58 -2.15
CA LYS A 165 17.85 -3.40 -3.02
C LYS A 165 16.54 -2.61 -2.98
N LEU A 166 15.42 -3.32 -2.85
CA LEU A 166 14.08 -2.74 -2.67
C LEU A 166 13.82 -2.29 -1.22
N ASN A 167 14.72 -2.60 -0.28
CA ASN A 167 14.55 -2.37 1.16
C ASN A 167 13.21 -2.89 1.69
N PHE A 168 12.74 -4.02 1.16
CA PHE A 168 11.38 -4.50 1.41
C PHE A 168 11.14 -4.75 2.90
N ILE A 169 12.02 -5.54 3.54
CA ILE A 169 11.87 -5.89 4.96
C ILE A 169 11.91 -4.63 5.84
N GLY A 170 12.85 -3.72 5.57
CA GLY A 170 13.00 -2.48 6.32
C GLY A 170 11.80 -1.55 6.18
N GLN A 171 11.24 -1.44 4.98
CA GLN A 171 10.05 -0.63 4.71
C GLN A 171 8.80 -1.23 5.37
N THR A 172 8.52 -2.51 5.10
CA THR A 172 7.34 -3.21 5.65
C THR A 172 7.37 -3.25 7.18
N SER A 173 8.54 -3.39 7.79
CA SER A 173 8.69 -3.37 9.26
C SER A 173 8.34 -2.01 9.86
N GLU A 174 8.78 -0.91 9.25
CA GLU A 174 8.42 0.44 9.73
C GLU A 174 6.95 0.77 9.45
N GLU A 175 6.40 0.33 8.32
CA GLU A 175 4.97 0.42 8.05
C GLU A 175 4.14 -0.31 9.12
N ALA A 176 4.50 -1.56 9.46
CA ALA A 176 3.82 -2.34 10.49
C ALA A 176 3.83 -1.63 11.86
N ARG A 177 4.97 -1.03 12.23
CA ARG A 177 5.13 -0.25 13.47
C ARG A 177 4.27 1.01 13.48
N VAL A 178 4.24 1.76 12.37
CA VAL A 178 3.45 3.00 12.25
C VAL A 178 1.95 2.71 12.23
N TYR A 179 1.53 1.71 11.46
CA TYR A 179 0.12 1.35 11.30
C TYR A 179 -0.41 0.48 12.42
N GLY A 180 0.45 -0.04 13.30
CA GLY A 180 0.10 -0.94 14.40
C GLY A 180 -0.61 -2.20 13.90
N CYS A 181 -0.07 -2.84 12.87
CA CYS A 181 -0.56 -4.11 12.34
C CYS A 181 0.59 -5.11 12.15
N GLN A 182 0.27 -6.36 11.83
CA GLN A 182 1.29 -7.40 11.67
C GLN A 182 2.09 -7.19 10.37
N PHE A 183 3.37 -7.59 10.37
CA PHE A 183 4.25 -7.49 9.20
C PHE A 183 3.62 -8.10 7.94
N TYR A 184 3.03 -9.29 8.07
CA TYR A 184 2.43 -10.00 6.95
C TYR A 184 1.16 -9.34 6.43
N ASP A 185 0.36 -8.73 7.32
CA ASP A 185 -0.82 -7.98 6.92
C ASP A 185 -0.45 -6.74 6.11
N VAL A 186 0.69 -6.09 6.39
CA VAL A 186 1.15 -4.95 5.58
C VAL A 186 1.44 -5.36 4.14
N TYR A 187 1.99 -6.57 3.97
CA TYR A 187 2.33 -7.14 2.66
C TYR A 187 1.10 -7.63 1.90
N ILE A 188 0.21 -8.39 2.54
CA ILE A 188 -0.92 -9.04 1.86
C ILE A 188 -2.17 -8.15 1.78
N ARG A 189 -2.48 -7.41 2.85
CA ARG A 189 -3.76 -6.71 2.98
C ARG A 189 -3.71 -5.34 2.31
N GLY A 190 -4.85 -4.93 1.76
CA GLY A 190 -5.00 -3.64 1.10
C GLY A 190 -4.93 -2.45 2.05
N SER A 191 -4.86 -1.25 1.48
CA SER A 191 -4.75 0.03 2.20
C SER A 191 -5.88 0.28 3.20
N GLN A 192 -7.11 -0.18 2.91
CA GLN A 192 -8.25 0.00 3.83
C GLN A 192 -8.00 -0.65 5.20
N PHE A 193 -7.38 -1.83 5.24
CA PHE A 193 -7.05 -2.50 6.50
C PHE A 193 -6.06 -1.68 7.33
N LYS A 194 -5.08 -1.05 6.67
CA LYS A 194 -4.07 -0.20 7.31
C LYS A 194 -4.72 1.06 7.93
N VAL A 195 -5.67 1.68 7.22
CA VAL A 195 -6.43 2.83 7.73
C VAL A 195 -7.31 2.43 8.91
N GLU A 196 -8.03 1.31 8.82
CA GLU A 196 -8.87 0.81 9.91
C GLU A 196 -8.08 0.48 11.17
N ALA A 197 -6.90 -0.12 11.04
CA ALA A 197 -6.06 -0.42 12.20
C ALA A 197 -5.74 0.84 13.00
N MET A 198 -5.41 1.95 12.33
CA MET A 198 -5.17 3.23 12.98
C MET A 198 -6.46 3.89 13.50
N LEU A 199 -7.52 3.88 12.69
CA LEU A 199 -8.78 4.51 13.04
C LEU A 199 -9.44 3.82 14.24
N ALA A 200 -9.44 2.49 14.30
CA ALA A 200 -10.00 1.71 15.39
C ALA A 200 -9.36 2.03 16.75
N ARG A 201 -8.03 2.19 16.79
CA ARG A 201 -7.35 2.60 18.02
C ARG A 201 -7.71 4.03 18.43
N MET A 202 -7.82 4.94 17.47
CA MET A 202 -8.20 6.32 17.74
C MET A 202 -9.66 6.46 18.18
N THR A 203 -10.58 5.69 17.60
CA THR A 203 -11.99 5.70 17.98
C THR A 203 -12.18 5.09 19.35
N GLN A 204 -11.46 4.01 19.68
CA GLN A 204 -11.50 3.38 20.99
C GLN A 204 -11.07 4.33 22.11
N THR A 205 -9.98 5.09 21.94
CA THR A 205 -9.52 6.06 22.96
C THR A 205 -10.48 7.23 23.16
N LEU A 206 -11.33 7.50 22.17
CA LEU A 206 -12.33 8.56 22.20
C LEU A 206 -13.74 8.06 22.55
N GLY A 207 -13.93 6.77 22.82
CA GLY A 207 -15.23 6.17 23.15
C GLY A 207 -16.20 6.08 21.97
N PHE A 208 -15.70 6.04 20.74
CA PHE A 208 -16.53 5.85 19.54
C PHE A 208 -16.68 4.38 19.16
N ILE A 209 -17.80 4.06 18.52
CA ILE A 209 -18.06 2.78 17.87
C ILE A 209 -17.99 2.99 16.36
N MET A 210 -17.28 2.11 15.65
CA MET A 210 -17.22 2.15 14.20
C MET A 210 -18.34 1.29 13.60
N PRO A 211 -19.21 1.85 12.74
CA PRO A 211 -20.21 1.06 12.04
C PRO A 211 -19.57 0.15 10.98
N SER A 212 -20.21 -0.99 10.72
CA SER A 212 -19.77 -1.98 9.71
C SER A 212 -20.89 -2.22 8.70
N PRO A 213 -20.99 -1.40 7.64
CA PRO A 213 -22.00 -1.56 6.60
C PRO A 213 -21.76 -2.83 5.78
N THR A 214 -22.84 -3.44 5.32
CA THR A 214 -22.85 -4.57 4.39
C THR A 214 -22.50 -4.12 2.96
N PRO A 215 -22.01 -5.04 2.10
CA PRO A 215 -21.77 -4.72 0.69
C PRO A 215 -23.01 -4.17 -0.04
N ALA A 216 -24.21 -4.64 0.33
CA ALA A 216 -25.46 -4.15 -0.25
C ALA A 216 -25.75 -2.69 0.15
N GLU A 217 -25.54 -2.32 1.42
CA GLU A 217 -25.70 -0.94 1.88
C GLU A 217 -24.68 0.00 1.23
N VAL A 218 -23.43 -0.47 1.07
CA VAL A 218 -22.37 0.26 0.36
C VAL A 218 -22.75 0.54 -1.10
N GLN A 219 -23.36 -0.41 -1.81
CA GLN A 219 -23.83 -0.21 -3.18
C GLN A 219 -25.03 0.73 -3.29
N GLN A 220 -25.84 0.83 -2.24
CA GLN A 220 -27.01 1.71 -2.18
C GLN A 220 -26.70 3.15 -1.73
N GLN A 221 -25.44 3.45 -1.40
CA GLN A 221 -25.03 4.80 -1.05
C GLN A 221 -25.12 5.73 -2.27
N VAL A 222 -25.25 7.04 -2.02
CA VAL A 222 -25.21 8.04 -3.09
C VAL A 222 -23.85 7.96 -3.80
N PRO A 223 -23.81 7.90 -5.14
CA PRO A 223 -22.54 7.91 -5.87
C PRO A 223 -21.79 9.22 -5.61
N LEU A 224 -20.46 9.19 -5.68
CA LEU A 224 -19.64 10.40 -5.61
C LEU A 224 -20.06 11.37 -6.73
N GLN A 225 -20.37 12.60 -6.36
CA GLN A 225 -20.83 13.65 -7.27
C GLN A 225 -19.69 14.61 -7.63
N GLU A 226 -18.73 14.77 -6.72
CA GLU A 226 -17.61 15.69 -6.91
C GLU A 226 -16.46 14.98 -7.60
N ILE A 227 -16.04 15.54 -8.74
CA ILE A 227 -14.89 15.05 -9.48
C ILE A 227 -13.72 15.96 -9.16
N ALA A 228 -12.58 15.37 -8.84
CA ALA A 228 -11.34 16.13 -8.73
C ALA A 228 -11.10 16.86 -10.07
N LEU A 229 -11.20 18.19 -10.06
CA LEU A 229 -11.00 19.01 -11.25
C LEU A 229 -9.58 18.79 -11.79
N ASN A 230 -9.49 18.07 -12.90
CA ASN A 230 -8.32 18.07 -13.77
C ASN A 230 -8.45 19.31 -14.64
N LEU A 231 -8.03 20.44 -14.10
CA LEU A 231 -7.91 21.65 -14.91
C LEU A 231 -6.77 21.41 -15.90
N GLU A 232 -7.07 21.57 -17.18
CA GLU A 232 -6.03 21.90 -18.15
C GLU A 232 -5.26 23.13 -17.62
N PRO A 233 -3.97 23.29 -17.94
CA PRO A 233 -3.20 24.48 -17.60
C PRO A 233 -3.82 25.73 -18.25
N GLN A 234 -4.92 26.19 -17.67
CA GLN A 234 -5.59 27.43 -17.96
C GLN A 234 -4.85 28.46 -17.13
N GLY A 235 -3.91 29.11 -17.77
CA GLY A 235 -3.29 30.28 -17.21
C GLY A 235 -4.37 31.32 -16.99
N ILE A 236 -4.45 31.75 -15.75
CA ILE A 236 -5.24 32.90 -15.37
C ILE A 236 -4.41 34.11 -15.80
N ALA A 237 -4.58 34.52 -17.04
CA ALA A 237 -4.23 35.86 -17.47
C ALA A 237 -5.54 36.50 -17.92
N LEU A 238 -5.72 37.79 -17.62
CA LEU A 238 -6.83 38.64 -18.06
C LEU A 238 -7.07 38.62 -19.60
N ASN A 239 -6.22 37.93 -20.36
CA ASN A 239 -6.21 37.85 -21.81
C ASN A 239 -5.78 36.42 -22.23
N SER A 240 -6.69 35.45 -22.16
CA SER A 240 -6.84 34.31 -23.10
C SER A 240 -5.61 33.66 -23.80
N GLN A 241 -4.44 33.53 -23.13
CA GLN A 241 -3.21 33.03 -23.79
C GLN A 241 -2.36 32.03 -23.00
N ALA A 242 -2.92 31.31 -22.03
CA ALA A 242 -2.26 30.07 -21.64
C ALA A 242 -2.53 28.98 -22.67
N GLN A 243 -1.60 28.89 -23.60
CA GLN A 243 -1.58 27.91 -24.67
C GLN A 243 -0.51 26.87 -24.33
N SER A 244 -0.82 25.59 -24.57
CA SER A 244 0.18 24.53 -24.65
C SER A 244 1.34 25.00 -25.52
N GLY A 245 2.55 25.02 -24.97
CA GLY A 245 3.70 25.60 -25.64
C GLY A 245 5.01 25.31 -24.93
N LEU A 246 6.11 25.64 -25.59
CA LEU A 246 7.45 25.53 -25.03
C LEU A 246 7.76 26.76 -24.18
N TYR A 247 7.92 26.56 -22.88
CA TYR A 247 8.39 27.61 -21.97
C TYR A 247 9.91 27.53 -21.85
N VAL A 248 10.60 28.51 -22.45
CA VAL A 248 12.07 28.64 -22.37
C VAL A 248 12.54 29.31 -21.07
N ASN A 249 11.64 30.02 -20.40
CA ASN A 249 11.90 30.69 -19.12
C ASN A 249 11.65 29.72 -17.95
N PRO A 250 12.34 29.90 -16.80
CA PRO A 250 12.10 29.09 -15.61
C PRO A 250 10.63 29.12 -15.16
N VAL A 251 10.04 27.94 -14.95
CA VAL A 251 8.67 27.77 -14.45
C VAL A 251 8.70 27.35 -12.98
N LEU A 252 8.11 28.16 -12.10
CA LEU A 252 7.95 27.80 -10.69
C LEU A 252 6.76 26.85 -10.53
N VAL A 253 7.02 25.68 -9.95
CA VAL A 253 5.99 24.67 -9.64
C VAL A 253 5.73 24.68 -8.15
N LEU A 254 4.52 25.09 -7.77
CA LEU A 254 4.04 25.09 -6.39
C LEU A 254 3.08 23.93 -6.21
N ASP A 255 3.29 23.14 -5.14
CA ASP A 255 2.43 22.01 -4.80
C ASP A 255 2.01 22.08 -3.33
N PHE A 256 0.81 21.63 -3.04
CA PHE A 256 0.31 21.55 -1.68
C PHE A 256 0.89 20.32 -0.99
N GLN A 257 1.57 20.54 0.13
CA GLN A 257 2.01 19.42 0.97
C GLN A 257 0.79 18.75 1.63
N SER A 258 0.37 17.59 1.11
CA SER A 258 -0.73 16.79 1.65
C SER A 258 -2.08 17.55 1.65
N LEU A 259 -2.56 17.88 0.44
CA LEU A 259 -3.78 18.66 0.21
C LEU A 259 -5.02 18.12 0.94
N TYR A 260 -5.46 16.88 0.66
CA TYR A 260 -6.68 16.33 1.26
C TYR A 260 -6.61 16.18 2.78
N PRO A 261 -5.52 15.65 3.38
CA PRO A 261 -5.34 15.69 4.83
C PRO A 261 -5.45 17.11 5.42
N SER A 262 -4.89 18.11 4.74
CA SER A 262 -4.96 19.50 5.20
C SER A 262 -6.39 20.06 5.16
N LEU A 263 -7.17 19.74 4.12
CA LEU A 263 -8.59 20.13 4.03
C LEU A 263 -9.43 19.48 5.12
N MET A 264 -9.21 18.18 5.40
CA MET A 264 -9.87 17.49 6.50
C MET A 264 -9.61 18.20 7.84
N ILE A 265 -8.36 18.60 8.10
CA ILE A 265 -7.99 19.31 9.32
C ILE A 265 -8.61 20.71 9.37
N ALA A 266 -8.47 21.50 8.31
CA ALA A 266 -8.88 22.91 8.27
C ALA A 266 -10.40 23.07 8.43
N TYR A 267 -11.17 22.21 7.78
CA TYR A 267 -12.64 22.28 7.76
C TYR A 267 -13.30 21.26 8.70
N ASN A 268 -12.53 20.58 9.55
CA ASN A 268 -13.04 19.60 10.53
C ASN A 268 -13.91 18.49 9.91
N LEU A 269 -13.55 18.03 8.71
CA LEU A 269 -14.35 17.07 7.93
C LEU A 269 -14.14 15.65 8.47
N CYS A 270 -15.19 15.04 9.03
CA CYS A 270 -15.11 13.72 9.65
C CYS A 270 -16.49 13.05 9.76
N TYR A 271 -16.49 11.71 9.85
CA TYR A 271 -17.66 10.93 10.27
C TYR A 271 -18.31 11.45 11.56
N SER A 272 -17.50 11.77 12.58
CA SER A 272 -17.99 12.18 13.91
C SER A 272 -18.46 13.64 14.00
N THR A 273 -18.32 14.41 12.92
CA THR A 273 -18.69 15.85 12.85
C THR A 273 -19.71 16.14 11.77
N CYS A 274 -20.00 15.19 10.87
CA CYS A 274 -20.98 15.35 9.81
C CYS A 274 -22.40 15.33 10.37
N LEU A 275 -23.23 16.27 9.93
CA LEU A 275 -24.63 16.43 10.32
C LEU A 275 -25.61 16.07 9.20
N GLY A 276 -25.11 15.66 8.02
CA GLY A 276 -25.91 15.36 6.83
C GLY A 276 -26.04 16.53 5.84
N ARG A 277 -26.77 16.31 4.75
CA ARG A 277 -27.03 17.32 3.72
C ARG A 277 -28.14 18.28 4.14
N ILE A 278 -28.01 19.54 3.75
CA ILE A 278 -29.05 20.57 3.98
C ILE A 278 -30.37 20.17 3.32
N ALA A 279 -30.32 19.63 2.10
CA ALA A 279 -31.51 19.17 1.37
C ALA A 279 -32.31 18.10 2.14
N ASN A 280 -31.64 17.34 3.00
CA ASN A 280 -32.24 16.23 3.74
C ASN A 280 -32.91 16.70 5.05
N LEU A 281 -32.81 18.00 5.38
CA LEU A 281 -33.49 18.58 6.55
C LEU A 281 -35.01 18.68 6.36
N GLU A 282 -35.46 18.92 5.13
CA GLU A 282 -36.90 19.04 4.81
C GLU A 282 -37.54 17.68 4.50
N ARG A 283 -36.73 16.74 4.00
CA ARG A 283 -37.10 15.34 3.76
C ARG A 283 -35.89 14.48 4.05
N PRO A 284 -35.78 13.85 5.23
CA PRO A 284 -34.72 12.89 5.45
C PRO A 284 -34.96 11.73 4.48
N ASP A 285 -34.14 11.66 3.44
CA ASP A 285 -33.80 10.40 2.76
C ASP A 285 -33.24 9.38 3.77
N GLY A 286 -32.92 9.84 4.98
CA GLY A 286 -32.56 9.07 6.15
C GLY A 286 -31.18 8.48 6.00
N LYS A 287 -30.32 9.07 5.15
CA LYS A 287 -29.03 8.49 4.80
C LYS A 287 -27.87 9.46 5.00
N LEU A 288 -26.77 8.90 5.50
CA LEU A 288 -25.45 9.54 5.51
C LEU A 288 -24.44 8.50 5.01
N GLY A 289 -23.96 8.66 3.78
CA GLY A 289 -23.27 7.57 3.08
C GLY A 289 -24.13 6.29 3.03
N PRO A 290 -23.60 5.12 3.47
CA PRO A 290 -24.36 3.87 3.55
C PRO A 290 -25.20 3.74 4.84
N PHE A 291 -25.13 4.70 5.77
CA PHE A 291 -25.76 4.59 7.09
C PHE A 291 -27.15 5.18 7.12
N ILE A 292 -28.05 4.55 7.89
CA ILE A 292 -29.33 5.16 8.26
C ILE A 292 -29.05 6.26 9.29
N TYR A 293 -29.49 7.48 9.01
CA TYR A 293 -29.26 8.66 9.83
C TYR A 293 -30.57 9.44 10.00
N ASP A 294 -31.01 9.54 11.25
CA ASP A 294 -32.20 10.29 11.66
C ASP A 294 -31.78 11.40 12.64
N PRO A 295 -31.54 12.64 12.15
CA PRO A 295 -31.12 13.74 12.99
C PRO A 295 -32.25 14.23 13.90
N PRO A 296 -31.96 14.66 15.15
CA PRO A 296 -33.00 15.23 16.00
C PRO A 296 -33.57 16.52 15.40
N ALA A 297 -34.88 16.76 15.55
CA ALA A 297 -35.60 17.87 14.91
C ALA A 297 -34.98 19.26 15.16
N ASN A 298 -34.38 19.47 16.34
CA ASN A 298 -33.78 20.75 16.73
C ASN A 298 -32.27 20.84 16.42
N LEU A 299 -31.70 19.90 15.64
CA LEU A 299 -30.26 19.84 15.37
C LEU A 299 -29.72 21.16 14.82
N VAL A 300 -30.39 21.71 13.79
CA VAL A 300 -29.95 22.96 13.14
C VAL A 300 -30.10 24.16 14.07
N GLN A 301 -31.18 24.21 14.86
CA GLN A 301 -31.39 25.29 15.83
C GLN A 301 -30.32 25.28 16.93
N ASN A 302 -29.97 24.09 17.42
CA ASN A 302 -28.98 23.90 18.49
C ASN A 302 -27.56 24.26 18.05
N PHE A 303 -27.23 24.13 16.76
CA PHE A 303 -25.88 24.34 16.24
C PHE A 303 -25.75 25.47 15.21
N LYS A 304 -26.77 26.31 15.03
CA LYS A 304 -26.83 27.33 13.95
C LYS A 304 -25.56 28.17 13.81
N GLU A 305 -24.94 28.58 14.92
CA GLU A 305 -23.73 29.42 14.94
C GLU A 305 -22.42 28.60 14.82
N ASN A 306 -22.51 27.29 15.06
CA ASN A 306 -21.40 26.35 15.15
C ASN A 306 -21.42 25.29 14.03
N VAL A 307 -22.04 25.60 12.90
CA VAL A 307 -22.07 24.74 11.70
C VAL A 307 -21.22 25.38 10.60
N LEU A 308 -20.48 24.52 9.90
CA LEU A 308 -19.84 24.79 8.62
C LEU A 308 -20.65 24.08 7.53
N VAL A 309 -20.98 24.79 6.46
CA VAL A 309 -21.60 24.21 5.27
C VAL A 309 -20.56 24.15 4.16
N THR A 310 -20.36 22.97 3.61
CA THR A 310 -19.46 22.77 2.47
C THR A 310 -20.16 23.07 1.15
N PRO A 311 -19.42 23.33 0.04
CA PRO A 311 -20.01 23.75 -1.22
C PRO A 311 -21.02 22.75 -1.82
N ASN A 312 -20.83 21.46 -1.54
CA ASN A 312 -21.76 20.38 -1.90
C ASN A 312 -23.01 20.28 -0.98
N GLY A 313 -23.20 21.25 -0.07
CA GLY A 313 -24.38 21.34 0.79
C GLY A 313 -24.39 20.37 1.98
N VAL A 314 -23.24 19.82 2.38
CA VAL A 314 -23.11 18.98 3.58
C VAL A 314 -22.75 19.84 4.80
N MET A 315 -23.35 19.55 5.94
CA MET A 315 -23.12 20.27 7.19
C MET A 315 -22.13 19.53 8.08
N PHE A 316 -21.23 20.27 8.71
CA PHE A 316 -20.29 19.78 9.71
C PHE A 316 -20.30 20.69 10.94
N VAL A 317 -20.13 20.14 12.14
CA VAL A 317 -19.91 20.97 13.33
C VAL A 317 -18.51 21.58 13.33
N LYS A 318 -18.39 22.81 13.82
CA LYS A 318 -17.08 23.47 13.98
C LYS A 318 -16.23 22.80 15.08
N PRO A 319 -14.89 22.95 15.03
CA PRO A 319 -13.97 22.35 16.00
C PRO A 319 -14.24 22.69 17.47
N GLU A 320 -14.86 23.85 17.75
CA GLU A 320 -15.18 24.34 19.09
C GLU A 320 -16.20 23.45 19.79
N VAL A 321 -17.15 22.88 19.03
CA VAL A 321 -18.15 21.92 19.54
C VAL A 321 -17.54 20.54 19.65
N ARG A 322 -16.93 20.05 18.57
CA ARG A 322 -16.30 18.74 18.52
C ARG A 322 -15.21 18.70 17.46
N ARG A 323 -13.99 18.37 17.89
CA ARG A 323 -12.90 18.03 16.96
C ARG A 323 -13.06 16.60 16.45
N GLY A 324 -13.17 16.45 15.14
CA GLY A 324 -13.38 15.16 14.49
C GLY A 324 -12.22 14.18 14.64
N VAL A 325 -12.51 12.88 14.51
CA VAL A 325 -11.52 11.80 14.60
C VAL A 325 -10.49 11.86 13.46
N LEU A 326 -10.94 11.97 12.21
CA LEU A 326 -10.06 12.09 11.03
C LEU A 326 -9.15 13.33 11.09
N PRO A 327 -9.65 14.55 11.40
CA PRO A 327 -8.81 15.72 11.62
C PRO A 327 -7.71 15.51 12.66
N ARG A 328 -8.04 14.89 13.82
CA ARG A 328 -7.05 14.59 14.86
C ARG A 328 -5.99 13.60 14.35
N LEU A 329 -6.42 12.51 13.74
CA LEU A 329 -5.54 11.48 13.16
C LEU A 329 -4.60 12.08 12.10
N MET A 330 -5.13 12.86 11.16
CA MET A 330 -4.33 13.53 10.12
C MET A 330 -3.33 14.52 10.72
N LYS A 331 -3.74 15.30 11.73
CA LYS A 331 -2.86 16.25 12.41
C LYS A 331 -1.69 15.53 13.10
N GLU A 332 -1.94 14.41 13.77
CA GLU A 332 -0.90 13.61 14.40
C GLU A 332 0.05 12.98 13.37
N ILE A 333 -0.48 12.41 12.29
CA ILE A 333 0.33 11.83 11.21
C ILE A 333 1.23 12.89 10.55
N LEU A 334 0.68 14.05 10.20
CA LEU A 334 1.43 15.12 9.54
C LEU A 334 2.48 15.75 10.46
N SER A 335 2.14 16.02 11.73
CA SER A 335 3.09 16.58 12.70
C SER A 335 4.23 15.60 12.99
N THR A 336 3.91 14.31 13.16
CA THR A 336 4.90 13.24 13.30
C THR A 336 5.79 13.14 12.06
N ARG A 337 5.22 13.26 10.86
CA ARG A 337 5.99 13.24 9.61
C ARG A 337 6.97 14.41 9.53
N VAL A 338 6.57 15.61 9.94
CA VAL A 338 7.47 16.78 10.00
C VAL A 338 8.59 16.53 11.00
N MET A 339 8.27 16.02 12.20
CA MET A 339 9.27 15.65 13.20
C MET A 339 10.27 14.63 12.64
N VAL A 340 9.80 13.55 12.01
CA VAL A 340 10.65 12.50 11.43
C VAL A 340 11.53 13.07 10.31
N LYS A 341 11.00 13.92 9.43
CA LYS A 341 11.79 14.59 8.38
C LYS A 341 12.89 15.48 8.97
N ASN A 342 12.59 16.20 10.05
CA ASN A 342 13.59 17.03 10.74
C ASN A 342 14.68 16.18 11.39
N SER A 343 14.32 15.06 12.03
CA SER A 343 15.29 14.10 12.56
C SER A 343 16.12 13.47 11.44
N MET A 344 15.51 13.14 10.30
CA MET A 344 16.19 12.57 9.14
C MET A 344 17.29 13.49 8.62
N LYS A 345 17.05 14.81 8.57
CA LYS A 345 18.09 15.79 8.20
C LYS A 345 19.31 15.77 9.13
N ARG A 346 19.13 15.49 10.43
CA ARG A 346 20.24 15.44 11.40
C ARG A 346 21.13 14.22 11.22
N TYR A 347 20.55 13.10 10.77
CA TYR A 347 21.26 11.83 10.61
C TYR A 347 21.78 11.56 9.20
N ARG A 348 21.56 12.49 8.26
CA ARG A 348 21.90 12.34 6.84
C ARG A 348 23.35 11.91 6.61
N ASP A 349 24.28 12.59 7.28
CA ASP A 349 25.72 12.41 7.06
C ASP A 349 26.41 11.67 8.22
N THR A 350 25.67 11.36 9.30
CA THR A 350 26.24 10.79 10.53
C THR A 350 25.89 9.32 10.74
N ASP A 351 24.72 8.87 10.28
CA ASP A 351 24.24 7.50 10.53
C ASP A 351 23.29 7.06 9.40
N ALA A 352 23.87 6.42 8.38
CA ALA A 352 23.12 5.95 7.21
C ALA A 352 22.00 4.96 7.56
N VAL A 353 22.21 4.12 8.59
CA VAL A 353 21.21 3.14 9.03
C VAL A 353 20.01 3.85 9.66
N LYS A 354 20.25 4.75 10.61
CA LYS A 354 19.16 5.55 11.21
C LYS A 354 18.48 6.43 10.19
N HIS A 355 19.23 7.04 9.27
CA HIS A 355 18.65 7.80 8.16
C HIS A 355 17.70 6.94 7.32
N GLY A 356 18.10 5.71 6.97
CA GLY A 356 17.25 4.76 6.24
C GLY A 356 15.96 4.39 6.99
N ILE A 357 16.05 4.11 8.29
CA ILE A 357 14.87 3.81 9.13
C ILE A 357 13.91 5.02 9.17
N LEU A 358 14.44 6.23 9.37
CA LEU A 358 13.63 7.45 9.39
C LEU A 358 13.00 7.75 8.02
N HIS A 359 13.70 7.46 6.93
CA HIS A 359 13.17 7.55 5.59
C HIS A 359 11.97 6.61 5.40
N ASN A 360 12.10 5.34 5.80
CA ASN A 360 11.00 4.39 5.73
C ASN A 360 9.80 4.82 6.58
N ARG A 361 10.06 5.34 7.78
CA ARG A 361 9.01 5.86 8.67
C ARG A 361 8.29 7.07 8.06
N GLN A 362 9.00 8.03 7.45
CA GLN A 362 8.34 9.17 6.81
C GLN A 362 7.53 8.73 5.59
N TYR A 363 8.01 7.71 4.86
CA TYR A 363 7.32 7.14 3.71
C TYR A 363 6.00 6.49 4.15
N ALA A 364 6.02 5.65 5.19
CA ALA A 364 4.81 5.07 5.77
C ALA A 364 3.77 6.14 6.16
N LEU A 365 4.22 7.20 6.84
CA LEU A 365 3.36 8.32 7.23
C LEU A 365 2.79 9.09 6.01
N LYS A 366 3.57 9.24 4.93
CA LYS A 366 3.09 9.82 3.66
C LYS A 366 1.98 8.94 3.07
N MET A 367 2.23 7.64 2.96
CA MET A 367 1.32 6.71 2.31
C MET A 367 -0.02 6.63 3.04
N ILE A 368 -0.01 6.47 4.37
CA ILE A 368 -1.26 6.38 5.14
C ILE A 368 -2.10 7.65 5.08
N ALA A 369 -1.47 8.83 5.09
CA ALA A 369 -2.17 10.09 4.94
C ALA A 369 -2.90 10.19 3.59
N ASN A 370 -2.26 9.72 2.51
CA ASN A 370 -2.84 9.72 1.17
C ASN A 370 -4.00 8.73 1.05
N VAL A 371 -3.86 7.51 1.57
CA VAL A 371 -4.91 6.48 1.45
C VAL A 371 -6.10 6.72 2.40
N THR A 372 -5.97 7.55 3.43
CA THR A 372 -7.07 7.83 4.37
C THR A 372 -8.25 8.54 3.68
N TYR A 373 -7.99 9.44 2.73
CA TYR A 373 -9.05 9.98 1.87
C TYR A 373 -9.70 8.89 1.01
N GLY A 374 -8.89 8.02 0.40
CA GLY A 374 -9.39 6.90 -0.41
C GLY A 374 -10.30 5.95 0.36
N TYR A 375 -10.12 5.84 1.69
CA TYR A 375 -10.99 5.07 2.56
C TYR A 375 -12.40 5.65 2.65
N THR A 376 -12.54 6.98 2.71
CA THR A 376 -13.86 7.64 2.73
C THR A 376 -14.57 7.56 1.37
N SER A 377 -13.81 7.54 0.27
CA SER A 377 -14.34 7.55 -1.11
C SER A 377 -14.54 6.16 -1.74
N ALA A 378 -14.39 5.08 -0.97
CA ALA A 378 -14.38 3.71 -1.51
C ALA A 378 -15.80 3.18 -1.83
N SER A 379 -16.44 3.65 -2.90
CA SER A 379 -17.86 3.33 -3.18
C SER A 379 -18.14 1.90 -3.64
N TYR A 380 -17.15 1.15 -4.16
CA TYR A 380 -17.37 -0.21 -4.67
C TYR A 380 -17.12 -1.31 -3.63
N SER A 381 -15.96 -1.26 -2.98
CA SER A 381 -15.49 -2.28 -2.01
C SER A 381 -15.03 -1.67 -0.69
N GLY A 382 -15.59 -0.50 -0.33
CA GLY A 382 -15.27 0.18 0.91
C GLY A 382 -15.86 -0.53 2.12
N ARG A 383 -15.11 -0.54 3.22
CA ARG A 383 -15.57 -1.07 4.50
C ARG A 383 -16.32 -0.06 5.36
N MET A 384 -16.03 1.23 5.25
CA MET A 384 -16.80 2.31 5.90
C MET A 384 -16.83 3.57 5.02
N PRO A 385 -17.30 3.48 3.75
CA PRO A 385 -17.31 4.61 2.85
C PRO A 385 -18.33 5.66 3.29
N CYS A 386 -18.12 6.91 2.88
CA CYS A 386 -19.11 7.97 3.04
C CYS A 386 -18.90 9.01 1.94
N ALA A 387 -19.70 8.91 0.88
CA ALA A 387 -19.65 9.81 -0.27
C ALA A 387 -19.77 11.28 0.14
N ASP A 388 -20.62 11.61 1.11
CA ASP A 388 -20.82 12.98 1.58
C ASP A 388 -19.54 13.60 2.12
N ILE A 389 -18.73 12.83 2.87
CA ILE A 389 -17.45 13.30 3.39
C ILE A 389 -16.41 13.42 2.27
N ALA A 390 -16.33 12.40 1.40
CA ALA A 390 -15.40 12.39 0.28
C ALA A 390 -15.64 13.58 -0.66
N ASP A 391 -16.89 13.79 -1.07
CA ASP A 391 -17.29 14.92 -1.91
C ASP A 391 -17.06 16.26 -1.20
N SER A 392 -17.27 16.33 0.12
CA SER A 392 -16.98 17.54 0.90
C SER A 392 -15.49 17.90 0.88
N ILE A 393 -14.61 16.90 0.90
CA ILE A 393 -13.16 17.11 0.81
C ILE A 393 -12.78 17.61 -0.58
N VAL A 394 -13.35 17.01 -1.63
CA VAL A 394 -13.07 17.39 -3.02
C VAL A 394 -13.64 18.77 -3.36
N SER A 395 -14.87 19.07 -2.96
CA SER A 395 -15.53 20.35 -3.25
C SER A 395 -14.86 21.55 -2.58
N ASN A 396 -14.15 21.36 -1.46
CA ASN A 396 -13.38 22.43 -0.82
C ASN A 396 -12.01 22.69 -1.48
N ARG A 397 -11.56 21.80 -2.39
CA ARG A 397 -10.26 21.93 -3.08
C ARG A 397 -10.10 23.24 -3.87
N PRO A 398 -11.08 23.70 -4.67
CA PRO A 398 -10.93 24.90 -5.49
C PRO A 398 -10.64 26.15 -4.66
N PHE A 399 -11.23 26.28 -3.47
CA PHE A 399 -11.01 27.45 -2.61
C PHE A 399 -9.55 27.64 -2.22
N GLY A 400 -8.84 26.54 -1.90
CA GLY A 400 -7.41 26.59 -1.62
C GLY A 400 -6.57 26.98 -2.83
N ILE A 401 -6.90 26.43 -4.00
CA ILE A 401 -6.20 26.73 -5.26
C ILE A 401 -6.45 28.18 -5.68
N THR A 402 -7.72 28.61 -5.73
CA THR A 402 -8.09 29.99 -6.09
C THR A 402 -7.47 31.00 -5.15
N ALA A 403 -7.46 30.76 -3.82
CA ALA A 403 -6.81 31.66 -2.87
C ALA A 403 -5.30 31.80 -3.14
N LEU A 404 -4.61 30.69 -3.45
CA LEU A 404 -3.19 30.70 -3.82
C LEU A 404 -2.98 31.48 -5.11
N THR A 405 -3.76 31.21 -6.16
CA THR A 405 -3.61 31.87 -7.46
C THR A 405 -3.92 33.36 -7.37
N THR A 406 -4.98 33.75 -6.68
CA THR A 406 -5.30 35.18 -6.43
C THR A 406 -4.21 35.87 -5.62
N GLY A 407 -3.66 35.21 -4.60
CA GLY A 407 -2.53 35.73 -3.83
C GLY A 407 -1.28 35.94 -4.70
N LEU A 408 -0.94 34.97 -5.54
CA LEU A 408 0.19 35.07 -6.47
C LEU A 408 -0.02 36.18 -7.50
N HIS A 409 -1.22 36.34 -8.06
CA HIS A 409 -1.53 37.45 -8.96
C HIS A 409 -1.43 38.81 -8.30
N SER A 410 -1.80 38.91 -7.03
CA SER A 410 -1.67 40.18 -6.29
C SER A 410 -0.22 40.58 -6.03
N TYR A 411 0.69 39.59 -5.94
CA TYR A 411 2.10 39.81 -5.64
C TYR A 411 2.97 39.95 -6.90
N ALA A 412 2.61 39.25 -7.98
CA ALA A 412 3.38 39.27 -9.21
C ALA A 412 3.05 40.51 -10.05
N SER A 413 4.08 41.16 -10.60
CA SER A 413 3.92 42.21 -11.61
C SER A 413 3.18 41.65 -12.84
N SER A 414 2.55 42.53 -13.63
CA SER A 414 1.60 42.27 -14.72
C SER A 414 2.01 41.27 -15.83
N ASN A 415 3.20 40.67 -15.74
CA ASN A 415 3.78 39.77 -16.74
C ASN A 415 3.88 38.30 -16.28
N ALA A 416 3.41 37.94 -15.08
CA ALA A 416 3.47 36.57 -14.60
C ALA A 416 2.25 35.74 -15.07
N VAL A 417 2.52 34.64 -15.77
CA VAL A 417 1.50 33.65 -16.18
C VAL A 417 1.49 32.52 -15.16
N THR A 418 0.39 32.36 -14.42
CA THR A 418 0.23 31.28 -13.45
C THR A 418 -0.59 30.16 -14.05
N TYR A 419 -0.06 28.94 -14.07
CA TYR A 419 -0.76 27.75 -14.53
C TYR A 419 -1.35 26.98 -13.35
N ASN A 420 -2.57 26.50 -13.50
CA ASN A 420 -3.11 25.45 -12.64
C ASN A 420 -2.82 24.11 -13.32
N HIS A 421 -1.82 23.36 -12.85
CA HIS A 421 -1.62 21.98 -13.30
C HIS A 421 -1.63 21.04 -12.10
N VAL A 422 -2.52 20.06 -12.13
CA VAL A 422 -2.42 18.88 -11.28
C VAL A 422 -2.75 17.65 -12.13
N SER A 423 -1.73 17.04 -12.71
CA SER A 423 -1.75 15.64 -13.12
C SER A 423 -0.43 15.01 -12.68
N THR A 424 -0.42 13.81 -12.12
CA THR A 424 -0.79 12.61 -12.85
C THR A 424 -1.44 11.58 -11.94
N SER A 425 -2.40 10.87 -12.50
CA SER A 425 -2.57 9.43 -12.30
C SER A 425 -1.22 8.72 -12.52
N LYS A 426 -0.36 8.75 -11.50
CA LYS A 426 0.32 7.53 -11.12
C LYS A 426 -0.37 7.05 -9.88
N SER A 427 -1.02 5.91 -10.01
CA SER A 427 -1.13 4.94 -8.94
C SER A 427 0.24 4.80 -8.26
N GLU A 428 0.56 5.67 -7.29
CA GLU A 428 1.40 5.29 -6.16
C GLU A 428 0.49 4.42 -5.28
N VAL A 429 0.26 3.19 -5.75
CA VAL A 429 -0.18 2.05 -4.93
C VAL A 429 1.08 1.37 -4.44
#